data_AF-A0A7Y5KLR0-F1
#
_entry.id   AF-A0A7Y5KLR0-F1
#
_cell.length_a   1.000
_cell.length_b   1.000
_cell.length_c   1.000
_cell.angle_alpha   90.00
_cell.angle_beta   90.00
_cell.angle_gamma   90.00
#
_symmetry.space_group_name_H-M   'P 1'
#
loop_
_entity.id
_entity.type
_entity.pdbx_description
1 polymer ?
#
loop_
_entity_poly.entity_id
_entity_poly.type
_entity_poly.pdbx_seq_one_letter_code
_entity_poly.pdbx_strand_id
1 'polypeptide(L)'
;MKTYRQLFAVPEFRVLFLVQCLNIGAYAVASLALGTITFAATGSPVLTALAMFGAPLMRIVGQTLFGSGSDLVRPRTALVLVATTSLATDLLQAIPGLAWGWRFVLLAAGPLITSALGGSMMALVSDILPPDGFIL
;
A
#
# COMPACT_ATOMS: atom_id res chain seq x y z
N MET A 1 -18.23 -5.10 20.10
CA MET A 1 -19.04 -5.27 18.87
C MET A 1 -19.07 -6.75 18.54
N LYS A 2 -20.22 -7.32 18.19
CA LYS A 2 -20.35 -8.79 17.97
C LYS A 2 -20.76 -9.17 16.55
N THR A 3 -21.05 -8.19 15.67
CA THR A 3 -21.46 -8.47 14.28
C THR A 3 -20.88 -7.45 13.29
N TYR A 4 -20.64 -7.87 12.04
CA TYR A 4 -20.19 -6.97 10.96
C TYR A 4 -21.13 -5.78 10.74
N ARG A 5 -22.44 -5.95 10.95
CA ARG A 5 -23.42 -4.86 10.83
C ARG A 5 -23.16 -3.73 11.82
N GLN A 6 -22.70 -4.04 13.04
CA GLN A 6 -22.32 -3.03 14.03
C GLN A 6 -21.03 -2.30 13.64
N LEU A 7 -20.09 -3.01 13.02
CA LEU A 7 -18.84 -2.43 12.54
C LEU A 7 -19.08 -1.43 11.40
N PHE A 8 -19.88 -1.81 10.42
CA PHE A 8 -20.30 -0.94 9.32
C PHE A 8 -21.29 0.16 9.73
N ALA A 9 -21.82 0.15 10.95
CA ALA A 9 -22.61 1.28 11.46
C ALA A 9 -21.73 2.49 11.81
N VAL A 10 -20.42 2.29 12.05
CA VAL A 10 -19.47 3.37 12.31
C VAL A 10 -19.07 4.04 10.98
N PRO A 11 -19.36 5.33 10.80
CA PRO A 11 -19.10 6.02 9.52
C PRO A 11 -17.60 6.08 9.19
N GLU A 12 -16.73 6.27 10.18
CA GLU A 12 -15.28 6.30 10.00
C GLU A 12 -14.75 4.94 9.52
N PHE A 13 -15.26 3.84 10.08
CA PHE A 13 -14.88 2.49 9.64
C PHE A 13 -15.27 2.25 8.18
N ARG A 14 -16.48 2.67 7.77
CA ARG A 14 -16.93 2.56 6.37
C ARG A 14 -15.98 3.27 5.40
N VAL A 15 -15.57 4.49 5.75
CA VAL A 15 -14.64 5.27 4.92
C VAL A 15 -13.29 4.60 4.85
N LEU A 16 -12.74 4.16 6.00
CA LEU A 16 -11.45 3.45 6.02
C LEU A 16 -11.48 2.13 5.24
N PHE A 17 -12.57 1.38 5.36
CA PHE A 17 -12.77 0.15 4.59
C PHE A 17 -12.80 0.43 3.09
N LEU A 18 -13.55 1.45 2.65
CA LEU A 18 -13.61 1.84 1.24
C LEU A 18 -12.24 2.29 0.72
N VAL A 19 -11.51 3.10 1.49
CA VAL A 19 -10.14 3.52 1.15
C VAL A 19 -9.23 2.30 0.99
N GLN A 20 -9.33 1.31 1.88
CA GLN A 20 -8.53 0.10 1.79
C GLN A 20 -8.88 -0.75 0.57
N CYS A 21 -10.18 -0.89 0.26
CA CYS A 21 -10.62 -1.58 -0.96
C CYS A 21 -10.06 -0.91 -2.21
N LEU A 22 -10.13 0.42 -2.29
CA LEU A 22 -9.57 1.18 -3.42
C LEU A 22 -8.04 1.02 -3.49
N ASN A 23 -7.35 1.03 -2.35
CA ASN A 23 -5.89 0.86 -2.31
C ASN A 23 -5.47 -0.52 -2.84
N ILE A 24 -6.12 -1.58 -2.39
CA ILE A 24 -5.85 -2.96 -2.85
C ILE A 24 -6.20 -3.11 -4.33
N GLY A 25 -7.33 -2.55 -4.76
CA GLY A 25 -7.75 -2.57 -6.18
C GLY A 25 -6.76 -1.86 -7.09
N ALA A 26 -6.31 -0.65 -6.71
CA ALA A 26 -5.29 0.10 -7.44
C ALA A 26 -3.98 -0.68 -7.54
N TYR A 27 -3.51 -1.26 -6.43
CA TYR A 27 -2.30 -2.07 -6.39
C TYR A 27 -2.39 -3.29 -7.33
N ALA A 28 -3.51 -4.01 -7.31
CA ALA A 28 -3.70 -5.19 -8.16
C ALA A 28 -3.65 -4.82 -9.65
N VAL A 29 -4.33 -3.75 -10.05
CA VAL A 29 -4.33 -3.26 -11.44
C VAL A 29 -2.94 -2.78 -11.85
N ALA A 30 -2.26 -2.00 -11.01
CA ALA A 30 -0.92 -1.49 -11.29
C ALA A 30 0.12 -2.62 -11.42
N SER A 31 0.07 -3.61 -10.53
CA SER A 31 0.95 -4.79 -10.57
C SER A 31 0.78 -5.59 -11.87
N LEU A 32 -0.47 -5.88 -12.27
CA LEU A 32 -0.75 -6.56 -13.54
C LEU A 32 -0.29 -5.75 -14.75
N ALA A 33 -0.55 -4.45 -14.76
CA ALA A 33 -0.11 -3.55 -15.84
C ALA A 33 1.42 -3.55 -15.97
N LEU A 34 2.15 -3.38 -14.87
CA LEU A 34 3.60 -3.43 -14.86
C LEU A 34 4.13 -4.79 -15.31
N GLY A 35 3.52 -5.90 -14.88
CA GLY A 35 3.87 -7.24 -15.33
C GLY A 35 3.75 -7.37 -16.85
N THR A 36 2.60 -6.99 -17.43
CA THR A 36 2.36 -7.11 -18.88
C THR A 36 3.33 -6.25 -19.70
N ILE A 37 3.59 -5.01 -19.29
CA ILE A 37 4.54 -4.11 -19.96
C ILE A 37 5.97 -4.64 -19.86
N THR A 38 6.34 -5.21 -18.71
CA THR A 38 7.68 -5.80 -18.50
C THR A 38 7.90 -7.03 -19.34
N PHE A 39 6.91 -7.93 -19.40
CA PHE A 39 7.00 -9.11 -20.22
C PHE A 39 7.06 -8.75 -21.71
N ALA A 40 6.21 -7.83 -22.17
CA ALA A 40 6.19 -7.39 -23.56
C ALA A 40 7.53 -6.75 -24.01
N ALA A 41 8.22 -6.04 -23.11
CA ALA A 41 9.48 -5.40 -23.44
C ALA A 41 10.73 -6.28 -23.28
N THR A 42 10.70 -7.24 -22.35
CA THR A 42 11.91 -8.02 -21.98
C THR A 42 11.84 -9.50 -22.33
N GLY A 43 10.64 -10.06 -22.50
CA GLY A 43 10.41 -11.49 -22.66
C GLY A 43 10.78 -12.34 -21.42
N SER A 44 11.21 -11.73 -20.31
CA SER A 44 11.73 -12.44 -19.15
C SER A 44 10.64 -12.70 -18.11
N PRO A 45 10.34 -13.97 -17.78
CA PRO A 45 9.39 -14.31 -16.71
C PRO A 45 9.86 -13.84 -15.34
N VAL A 46 11.18 -13.84 -15.10
CA VAL A 46 11.77 -13.45 -13.81
C VAL A 46 11.61 -11.95 -13.57
N LEU A 47 11.94 -11.12 -14.56
CA LEU A 47 11.77 -9.67 -14.45
C LEU A 47 10.30 -9.29 -14.32
N THR A 48 9.42 -10.02 -15.00
CA THR A 48 7.97 -9.85 -14.90
C THR A 48 7.47 -10.15 -13.49
N ALA A 49 7.86 -11.28 -12.91
CA ALA A 49 7.52 -11.62 -11.53
C ALA A 49 8.06 -10.58 -10.54
N LEU A 50 9.30 -10.11 -10.75
CA LEU A 50 9.89 -9.06 -9.91
C LEU A 50 9.14 -7.73 -10.03
N ALA A 51 8.67 -7.37 -11.22
CA ALA A 51 7.87 -6.17 -11.43
C ALA A 51 6.50 -6.26 -10.74
N MET A 52 5.86 -7.44 -10.78
CA MET A 52 4.54 -7.67 -10.18
C MET A 52 4.58 -7.77 -8.65
N PHE A 53 5.61 -8.43 -8.10
CA PHE A 53 5.70 -8.77 -6.68
C PHE A 53 6.80 -8.02 -5.92
N GLY A 54 7.55 -7.15 -6.59
CA GLY A 54 8.64 -6.39 -5.98
C GLY A 54 8.17 -5.51 -4.83
N ALA A 55 7.04 -4.80 -5.00
CA ALA A 55 6.52 -3.92 -3.97
C ALA A 55 6.19 -4.63 -2.62
N PRO A 56 5.51 -5.79 -2.59
CA PRO A 56 5.34 -6.60 -1.38
C PRO A 56 6.65 -7.01 -0.71
N LEU A 57 7.65 -7.44 -1.50
CA LEU A 57 8.97 -7.80 -0.97
C LEU A 57 9.64 -6.60 -0.30
N MET A 58 9.57 -5.45 -0.95
CA MET A 58 10.14 -4.19 -0.43
C MET A 58 9.38 -3.68 0.79
N ARG A 59 8.06 -3.93 0.88
CA ARG A 59 7.29 -3.66 2.10
C ARG A 59 7.72 -4.52 3.27
N ILE A 60 7.99 -5.81 3.06
CA ILE A 60 8.50 -6.71 4.12
C ILE A 60 9.83 -6.19 4.64
N VAL A 61 10.77 -5.88 3.74
CA VAL A 61 12.09 -5.33 4.10
C VAL A 61 11.96 -3.97 4.79
N GLY A 62 11.07 -3.11 4.31
CA GLY A 62 10.90 -1.79 4.89
C GLY A 62 10.20 -1.82 6.26
N GLN A 63 9.24 -2.72 6.47
CA GLN A 63 8.57 -2.88 7.77
C GLN A 63 9.55 -3.35 8.86
N THR A 64 10.50 -4.25 8.53
CA THR A 64 11.50 -4.70 9.51
C THR A 64 12.51 -3.60 9.87
N LEU A 65 12.82 -2.70 8.92
CA LEU A 65 13.79 -1.62 9.12
C LEU A 65 13.17 -0.35 9.72
N PHE A 66 11.94 -0.03 9.34
CA PHE A 66 11.31 1.26 9.62
C PHE A 66 9.95 1.17 10.32
N GLY A 67 9.55 -0.02 10.79
CA GLY A 67 8.23 -0.24 11.41
C GLY A 67 7.94 0.67 12.61
N SER A 68 8.98 1.07 13.37
CA SER A 68 8.89 2.02 14.49
C SER A 68 8.52 3.44 14.05
N GLY A 69 8.63 3.77 12.76
CA GLY A 69 8.21 5.08 12.23
C GLY A 69 6.71 5.33 12.41
N SER A 70 5.91 4.27 12.54
CA SER A 70 4.46 4.38 12.76
C SER A 70 4.10 4.99 14.12
N ASP A 71 5.01 4.96 15.10
CA ASP A 71 4.80 5.53 16.43
C ASP A 71 5.08 7.05 16.48
N LEU A 72 5.76 7.60 15.47
CA LEU A 72 6.23 8.98 15.45
C LEU A 72 5.22 9.96 14.83
N VAL A 73 4.18 9.46 14.17
CA VAL A 73 3.29 10.27 13.33
C VAL A 73 1.84 9.98 13.67
N ARG A 74 0.99 11.02 13.73
CA ARG A 74 -0.45 10.85 13.94
C ARG A 74 -1.05 9.92 12.87
N PRO A 75 -1.88 8.93 13.21
CA PRO A 75 -2.35 7.91 12.27
C PRO A 75 -3.04 8.48 11.01
N ARG A 76 -3.79 9.57 11.14
CA ARG A 76 -4.44 10.24 9.99
C ARG A 76 -3.42 10.85 9.03
N THR A 77 -2.37 11.49 9.55
CA THR A 77 -1.30 12.07 8.73
C THR A 77 -0.51 10.97 8.02
N ALA A 78 -0.26 9.86 8.71
CA ALA A 78 0.39 8.69 8.14
C ALA A 78 -0.40 8.13 6.93
N LEU A 79 -1.72 7.98 7.03
CA LEU A 79 -2.55 7.52 5.91
C LEU A 79 -2.49 8.47 4.70
N VAL A 80 -2.51 9.78 4.91
CA VAL A 80 -2.39 10.77 3.82
C VAL A 80 -1.01 10.68 3.17
N LEU A 81 0.07 10.54 3.96
CA LEU A 81 1.43 10.36 3.44
C LEU A 81 1.56 9.07 2.62
N VAL A 82 0.98 7.97 3.09
CA VAL A 82 0.96 6.71 2.33
C VAL A 82 0.22 6.90 1.01
N ALA A 83 -1.00 7.45 1.05
CA ALA A 83 -1.83 7.62 -0.14
C ALA A 83 -1.17 8.55 -1.18
N THR A 84 -0.62 9.68 -0.74
CA THR A 84 0.07 10.64 -1.62
C THR A 84 1.37 10.08 -2.18
N THR A 85 2.14 9.34 -1.38
CA THR A 85 3.37 8.68 -1.84
C THR A 85 3.06 7.62 -2.89
N SER A 86 2.07 6.75 -2.63
CA SER A 86 1.61 5.74 -3.59
C SER A 86 1.10 6.39 -4.89
N LEU A 87 0.27 7.43 -4.78
CA LEU A 87 -0.22 8.16 -5.95
C LEU A 87 0.93 8.74 -6.78
N ALA A 88 1.91 9.39 -6.13
CA ALA A 88 3.06 9.96 -6.80
C ALA A 88 3.89 8.88 -7.50
N THR A 89 4.15 7.74 -6.84
CA THR A 89 4.90 6.64 -7.46
C THR A 89 4.17 6.02 -8.65
N ASP A 90 2.84 5.87 -8.56
CA ASP A 90 2.03 5.31 -9.64
C ASP A 90 1.97 6.28 -10.85
N LEU A 91 1.84 7.58 -10.60
CA LEU A 91 1.90 8.60 -11.65
C LEU A 91 3.27 8.64 -12.35
N LEU A 92 4.36 8.49 -11.59
CA LEU A 92 5.70 8.40 -12.17
C LEU A 92 5.89 7.12 -13.01
N GLN A 93 5.30 6.00 -12.58
CA GLN A 93 5.31 4.75 -13.38
C GLN A 93 4.53 4.87 -14.68
N ALA A 94 3.51 5.73 -14.73
CA ALA A 94 2.70 5.96 -15.92
C ALA A 94 3.41 6.78 -17.01
N ILE A 95 4.62 7.31 -16.76
CA ILE A 95 5.37 8.10 -17.75
C ILE A 95 5.77 7.21 -18.94
N PRO A 96 5.37 7.57 -20.18
CA PRO A 96 5.73 6.82 -21.37
C PRO A 96 7.23 6.94 -21.64
N GLY A 97 7.87 5.84 -22.08
CA GLY A 97 9.30 5.82 -22.39
C GLY A 97 10.24 5.87 -21.17
N LEU A 98 9.72 5.77 -19.94
CA LEU A 98 10.54 5.73 -18.74
C LEU A 98 11.52 4.54 -18.81
N ALA A 99 12.82 4.81 -18.59
CA ALA A 99 13.84 3.77 -18.64
C ALA A 99 13.57 2.69 -17.58
N TRP A 100 13.87 1.44 -17.92
CA TRP A 100 13.60 0.29 -17.06
C TRP A 100 14.24 0.38 -15.67
N GLY A 101 15.46 0.93 -15.57
CA GLY A 101 16.10 1.18 -14.27
C GLY A 101 15.27 2.05 -13.34
N TRP A 102 14.67 3.13 -13.87
CA TRP A 102 13.80 4.01 -13.09
C TRP A 102 12.51 3.34 -12.63
N ARG A 103 11.93 2.46 -13.46
CA ARG A 103 10.75 1.67 -13.07
C ARG A 103 11.02 0.77 -11.87
N PHE A 104 12.18 0.11 -11.84
CA PHE A 104 12.58 -0.73 -10.71
C PHE A 104 12.91 0.11 -9.46
N VAL A 105 13.52 1.28 -9.62
CA VAL A 105 13.75 2.21 -8.51
C VAL A 105 12.43 2.68 -7.90
N LEU A 106 11.43 3.04 -8.72
CA LEU A 106 10.09 3.42 -8.25
C LEU A 106 9.37 2.26 -7.55
N LEU A 107 9.49 1.04 -8.09
CA LEU A 107 9.01 -0.19 -7.46
C LEU A 107 9.64 -0.47 -6.10
N ALA A 108 10.85 0.02 -5.84
CA ALA A 108 11.54 -0.16 -4.57
C ALA A 108 11.28 0.98 -3.58
N ALA A 109 11.44 2.22 -4.02
CA ALA A 109 11.43 3.39 -3.15
C ALA A 109 10.05 3.69 -2.55
N GLY A 110 8.98 3.67 -3.36
CA GLY A 110 7.62 3.95 -2.87
C GLY A 110 7.17 2.98 -1.77
N PRO A 111 7.26 1.66 -2.01
CA PRO A 111 6.94 0.65 -1.01
C PRO A 111 7.80 0.74 0.27
N LEU A 112 9.09 1.08 0.16
CA LEU A 112 9.95 1.33 1.32
C LEU A 112 9.46 2.52 2.15
N ILE A 113 9.14 3.65 1.52
CA ILE A 113 8.64 4.85 2.23
C ILE A 113 7.32 4.54 2.94
N THR A 114 6.40 3.87 2.23
CA THR A 114 5.08 3.54 2.79
C THR A 114 5.13 2.45 3.86
N SER A 115 6.16 1.59 3.83
CA SER A 115 6.32 0.50 4.81
C SER A 115 6.48 1.02 6.24
N ALA A 116 7.11 2.17 6.45
CA ALA A 116 7.31 2.75 7.78
C ALA A 116 5.98 3.09 8.48
N LEU A 117 4.92 3.30 7.70
CA LEU A 117 3.61 3.75 8.14
C LEU A 117 2.54 2.65 8.09
N GLY A 118 2.92 1.40 7.77
CA GLY A 118 1.99 0.30 7.58
C GLY A 118 1.09 -0.02 8.78
N GLY A 119 1.59 0.19 10.01
CA GLY A 119 0.84 -0.02 11.25
C GLY A 119 -0.22 1.05 11.55
N SER A 120 -0.12 2.22 10.91
CA SER A 120 -0.98 3.37 11.22
C SER A 120 -2.46 3.12 10.93
N MET A 121 -2.77 2.28 9.93
CA MET A 121 -4.15 1.90 9.64
C MET A 121 -4.76 1.09 10.78
N MET A 122 -4.03 0.10 11.30
CA MET A 122 -4.49 -0.73 12.42
C MET A 122 -4.60 0.10 13.71
N ALA A 123 -3.68 1.03 13.94
CA ALA A 123 -3.78 1.99 15.04
C ALA A 123 -5.05 2.84 14.94
N LEU A 124 -5.37 3.38 13.76
CA LEU A 124 -6.58 4.19 13.58
C LEU A 124 -7.86 3.37 13.71
N VAL A 125 -7.85 2.10 13.27
CA VAL A 125 -8.98 1.17 13.51
C VAL A 125 -9.15 0.93 15.02
N SER A 126 -8.05 0.76 15.76
CA SER A 126 -8.09 0.63 17.23
C SER A 126 -8.60 1.90 17.92
N ASP A 127 -8.30 3.09 17.40
CA ASP A 127 -8.79 4.35 17.96
C ASP A 127 -10.29 4.57 17.72
N ILE A 128 -10.82 4.05 16.60
CA ILE A 128 -12.22 4.24 16.18
C ILE A 128 -13.15 3.19 16.81
N LEU A 129 -12.65 1.97 17.02
CA LEU A 129 -13.44 0.89 17.62
C LEU A 129 -13.43 0.98 19.16
N PRO A 130 -14.55 0.69 19.84
CA PRO A 130 -14.57 0.48 21.28
C PRO A 130 -13.64 -0.68 21.67
N PRO A 131 -13.14 -0.73 22.93
CA PRO A 131 -12.21 -1.76 23.40
C PRO A 131 -12.70 -3.20 23.18
N ASP A 132 -14.01 -3.44 23.29
CA ASP A 132 -14.64 -4.76 23.05
C ASP A 132 -15.07 -4.96 21.58
N GLY A 133 -14.60 -4.11 20.68
CA GLY A 133 -15.00 -4.00 19.27
C GLY A 133 -14.25 -4.91 18.31
N PHE A 134 -13.02 -5.29 18.67
CA PHE A 134 -12.25 -6.28 17.93
C PHE A 134 -12.83 -7.66 18.24
N ILE A 135 -13.55 -8.23 17.28
CA ILE A 135 -13.93 -9.64 17.32
C ILE A 135 -12.63 -10.42 17.06
N LEU A 136 -11.98 -10.89 18.12
CA LEU A 136 -10.95 -11.94 18.07
C LEU A 136 -11.63 -13.29 17.89
#